data_AF-A0A935KC14-F1
#
_entry.id   AF-A0A935KC14-F1
#
_cell.length_a   1.000
_cell.length_b   1.000
_cell.length_c   1.000
_cell.angle_alpha   90.00
_cell.angle_beta   90.00
_cell.angle_gamma   90.00
#
_symmetry.space_group_name_H-M   'P 1'
#
loop_
_entity.id
_entity.type
_entity.pdbx_description
1 polymer ?
#
loop_
_entity_poly.entity_id
_entity_poly.type
_entity_poly.pdbx_seq_one_letter_code
_entity_poly.pdbx_strand_id
1 'polypeptide(L)'
;MKKDLFNLDKIHKQDTVLIVEGYPDAAYLIKAGLDNIVALGQGILSQSHIAGLMAKKVKNVILALDNDGVGPVNTEEAIKLLLEKSDIVPFILNPEKLKLHKDPDEYIKANGIKEFKNLLKECEKGLRWLCTRYANADAIKDLIQREGAKNKLLELSLIVKDPEDLAHIKNIFIKTLT
;
A
#
# COMPACT_ATOMS: atom_id res chain seq x y z
N MET A 1 17.38 3.33 -20.37
CA MET A 1 15.93 3.53 -20.16
C MET A 1 15.72 3.70 -18.66
N LYS A 2 15.16 4.82 -18.17
CA LYS A 2 14.90 5.01 -16.73
C LYS A 2 13.93 3.91 -16.28
N LYS A 3 14.44 2.91 -15.54
CA LYS A 3 13.68 1.80 -14.91
C LYS A 3 13.16 2.23 -13.54
N ASP A 4 12.68 3.46 -13.45
CA ASP A 4 12.42 4.09 -12.17
C ASP A 4 11.05 4.74 -12.17
N LEU A 5 10.52 4.97 -10.97
CA LEU A 5 9.19 5.54 -10.80
C LEU A 5 9.12 6.91 -11.49
N PHE A 6 8.02 7.17 -12.19
CA PHE A 6 7.78 8.48 -12.76
C PHE A 6 7.83 9.54 -11.68
N ASN A 7 8.42 10.69 -11.99
CA ASN A 7 8.56 11.85 -11.10
C ASN A 7 9.44 11.63 -9.85
N LEU A 8 10.11 10.47 -9.69
CA LEU A 8 10.98 10.23 -8.54
C LEU A 8 12.13 11.25 -8.43
N ASP A 9 12.65 11.73 -9.57
CA ASP A 9 13.73 12.73 -9.54
C ASP A 9 13.32 14.06 -8.90
N LYS A 10 12.02 14.38 -8.88
CA LYS A 10 11.43 15.58 -8.28
C LYS A 10 11.11 15.44 -6.79
N ILE A 11 11.28 14.25 -6.21
CA ILE A 11 11.13 14.05 -4.76
C ILE A 11 12.30 14.71 -4.04
N HIS A 12 11.99 15.64 -3.14
CA HIS A 12 12.98 16.43 -2.38
C HIS A 12 12.67 16.38 -0.88
N LYS A 13 13.50 15.67 -0.11
CA LYS A 13 13.52 15.70 1.37
C LYS A 13 12.14 15.59 2.04
N GLN A 14 11.28 14.70 1.57
CA GLN A 14 10.05 14.37 2.28
C GLN A 14 10.04 12.95 2.79
N ASP A 15 9.41 12.84 3.95
CA ASP A 15 9.23 11.58 4.65
C ASP A 15 8.21 10.69 3.94
N THR A 16 7.22 11.24 3.23
CA THR A 16 6.10 10.47 2.65
C THR A 16 5.90 10.74 1.15
N VAL A 17 5.81 9.67 0.36
CA VAL A 17 5.53 9.69 -1.09
C VAL A 17 4.23 8.97 -1.40
N LEU A 18 3.38 9.57 -2.25
CA LEU A 18 2.18 8.91 -2.78
C LEU A 18 2.54 8.17 -4.08
N ILE A 19 2.29 6.87 -4.12
CA ILE A 19 2.47 6.02 -5.29
C ILE A 19 1.09 5.75 -5.90
N VAL A 20 0.92 6.17 -7.15
CA VAL A 20 -0.26 5.87 -7.98
C VAL A 20 0.11 4.95 -9.14
N GLU A 21 -0.89 4.36 -9.78
CA GLU A 21 -0.67 3.42 -10.88
C GLU A 21 -0.24 4.15 -12.16
N GLY A 22 -1.04 5.08 -12.67
CA GLY A 22 -0.82 5.73 -13.95
C GLY A 22 -0.03 7.05 -13.90
N TYR A 23 0.76 7.30 -14.95
CA TYR A 23 1.37 8.62 -15.17
C TYR A 23 0.35 9.76 -15.29
N PRO A 24 -0.82 9.58 -15.95
CA PRO A 24 -1.86 10.61 -15.99
C PRO A 24 -2.36 10.99 -14.60
N ASP A 25 -2.55 10.01 -13.71
CA ASP A 25 -3.03 10.23 -12.34
C ASP A 25 -2.03 11.08 -11.55
N ALA A 26 -0.74 10.73 -11.65
CA ALA A 26 0.32 11.51 -11.03
C ALA A 26 0.35 12.95 -11.54
N ALA A 27 0.30 13.14 -12.87
CA ALA A 27 0.32 14.46 -13.47
C ALA A 27 -0.89 15.32 -13.06
N TYR A 28 -2.08 14.70 -13.00
CA TYR A 28 -3.31 15.35 -12.57
C TYR A 28 -3.23 15.80 -11.11
N LEU A 29 -2.80 14.90 -10.21
CA LEU A 29 -2.66 15.20 -8.79
C LEU A 29 -1.63 16.31 -8.51
N ILE A 30 -0.51 16.29 -9.25
CA ILE A 30 0.51 17.36 -9.19
C ILE A 30 -0.10 18.70 -9.61
N LYS A 31 -0.84 18.73 -10.74
CA LYS A 31 -1.53 19.94 -11.21
C LYS A 31 -2.57 20.44 -10.21
N ALA A 32 -3.18 19.54 -9.45
CA ALA A 32 -4.14 19.84 -8.39
C ALA A 32 -3.48 20.28 -7.06
N GLY A 33 -2.15 20.47 -7.05
CA GLY A 33 -1.40 21.00 -5.91
C GLY A 33 -1.17 19.97 -4.80
N LEU A 34 -0.97 18.70 -5.17
CA LEU A 34 -0.32 17.73 -4.29
C LEU A 34 1.13 17.61 -4.73
N ASP A 35 2.00 17.41 -3.76
CA ASP A 35 3.41 17.15 -3.99
C ASP A 35 3.71 15.66 -3.71
N ASN A 36 4.90 15.23 -4.11
CA ASN A 36 5.50 13.93 -3.76
C ASN A 36 4.78 12.73 -4.32
N ILE A 37 4.30 12.89 -5.54
CA ILE A 37 3.59 11.84 -6.23
C ILE A 37 4.53 11.21 -7.23
N VAL A 38 4.58 9.89 -7.20
CA VAL A 38 5.27 9.07 -8.17
C VAL A 38 4.31 8.06 -8.76
N ALA A 39 4.61 7.55 -9.94
CA ALA A 39 3.76 6.56 -10.60
C ALA A 39 4.54 5.36 -11.10
N LEU A 40 3.88 4.20 -11.05
CA LEU A 40 4.41 2.92 -11.55
C LEU A 40 4.38 2.85 -13.08
N GLY A 41 3.40 3.49 -13.72
CA GLY A 41 3.20 3.49 -15.17
C GLY A 41 2.32 2.32 -15.59
N GLN A 42 2.91 1.13 -15.68
CA GLN A 42 2.22 -0.16 -15.80
C GLN A 42 3.12 -1.24 -15.18
N GLY A 43 2.63 -1.89 -14.12
CA GLY A 43 3.34 -3.00 -13.49
C GLY A 43 3.37 -2.94 -11.97
N ILE A 44 3.98 -3.97 -11.39
CA ILE A 44 4.07 -4.16 -9.94
C ILE A 44 5.29 -3.38 -9.40
N LEU A 45 5.20 -2.92 -8.16
CA LEU A 45 6.33 -2.35 -7.46
C LEU A 45 7.52 -3.34 -7.48
N SER A 46 8.70 -2.87 -7.86
CA SER A 46 9.89 -3.70 -8.03
C SER A 46 10.99 -3.30 -7.06
N GLN A 47 11.99 -4.17 -6.88
CA GLN A 47 13.13 -3.88 -6.01
C GLN A 47 13.94 -2.67 -6.49
N SER A 48 14.02 -2.41 -7.81
CA SER A 48 14.67 -1.21 -8.33
C SER A 48 13.91 0.06 -7.97
N HIS A 49 12.57 0.03 -7.95
CA HIS A 49 11.77 1.16 -7.49
C HIS A 49 12.04 1.47 -6.00
N ILE A 50 12.12 0.43 -5.16
CA ILE A 50 12.46 0.59 -3.74
C ILE A 50 13.85 1.17 -3.56
N ALA A 51 14.85 0.71 -4.33
CA ALA A 51 16.19 1.29 -4.31
C ALA A 51 16.19 2.79 -4.65
N GLY A 52 15.38 3.21 -5.62
CA GLY A 52 15.18 4.62 -5.96
C GLY A 52 14.57 5.42 -4.80
N LEU A 53 13.51 4.90 -4.18
CA LEU A 53 12.86 5.53 -3.02
C LEU A 53 13.84 5.69 -1.84
N MET A 54 14.65 4.66 -1.56
CA MET A 54 15.68 4.71 -0.52
C MET A 54 16.79 5.72 -0.84
N ALA A 55 17.23 5.79 -2.10
CA ALA A 55 18.21 6.80 -2.54
C ALA A 55 17.69 8.24 -2.32
N LYS A 56 16.37 8.42 -2.37
CA LYS A 56 15.68 9.69 -2.06
C LYS A 56 15.39 9.89 -0.56
N LYS A 57 15.78 8.95 0.30
CA LYS A 57 15.54 8.95 1.75
C LYS A 57 14.06 9.02 2.14
N VAL A 58 13.20 8.43 1.31
CA VAL A 58 11.77 8.26 1.62
C VAL A 58 11.63 7.36 2.84
N LYS A 59 10.74 7.70 3.78
CA LYS A 59 10.48 6.91 5.00
C LYS A 59 9.14 6.20 4.96
N ASN A 60 8.16 6.77 4.29
CA ASN A 60 6.81 6.28 4.20
C ASN A 60 6.34 6.35 2.74
N VAL A 61 5.52 5.39 2.35
CA VAL A 61 4.81 5.45 1.07
C VAL A 61 3.33 5.24 1.30
N ILE A 62 2.50 5.96 0.57
CA ILE A 62 1.06 5.71 0.48
C ILE A 62 0.82 5.03 -0.86
N LEU A 63 0.28 3.83 -0.84
CA LEU A 63 -0.14 3.09 -2.03
C LEU A 63 -1.60 3.44 -2.32
N ALA A 64 -1.83 4.09 -3.46
CA ALA A 64 -3.16 4.36 -4.00
C ALA A 64 -3.24 3.70 -5.38
N LEU A 65 -3.39 2.38 -5.36
CA LEU A 65 -3.43 1.51 -6.54
C LEU A 65 -4.87 1.12 -6.87
N ASP A 66 -5.07 0.59 -8.07
CA ASP A 66 -6.38 0.14 -8.53
C ASP A 66 -6.84 -1.08 -7.72
N ASN A 67 -8.16 -1.20 -7.55
CA ASN A 67 -8.78 -2.23 -6.71
C ASN A 67 -9.57 -3.29 -7.47
N ASP A 68 -9.53 -3.25 -8.79
CA ASP A 68 -10.17 -4.23 -9.65
C ASP A 68 -9.24 -5.39 -10.01
N GLY A 69 -9.84 -6.52 -10.38
CA GLY A 69 -9.12 -7.72 -10.83
C GLY A 69 -7.99 -8.15 -9.88
N VAL A 70 -6.75 -7.90 -10.29
CA VAL A 70 -5.51 -8.28 -9.58
C VAL A 70 -4.97 -7.21 -8.64
N GLY A 71 -5.61 -6.03 -8.57
CA GLY A 71 -5.19 -4.88 -7.76
C GLY A 71 -4.91 -5.20 -6.29
N PRO A 72 -5.81 -5.89 -5.57
CA PRO A 72 -5.56 -6.29 -4.19
C PRO A 72 -4.36 -7.23 -4.01
N VAL A 73 -4.07 -8.08 -5.00
CA VAL A 73 -2.89 -8.97 -4.99
C VAL A 73 -1.62 -8.16 -5.23
N ASN A 74 -1.63 -7.24 -6.18
CA ASN A 74 -0.50 -6.35 -6.45
C ASN A 74 -0.18 -5.45 -5.24
N THR A 75 -1.22 -4.95 -4.56
CA THR A 75 -1.08 -4.19 -3.33
C THR A 75 -0.46 -5.04 -2.21
N GLU A 76 -0.92 -6.28 -2.06
CA GLU A 76 -0.33 -7.22 -1.09
C GLU A 76 1.16 -7.48 -1.35
N GLU A 77 1.53 -7.76 -2.60
CA GLU A 77 2.93 -8.00 -2.98
C GLU A 77 3.80 -6.75 -2.85
N ALA A 78 3.27 -5.56 -3.17
CA ALA A 78 3.98 -4.31 -2.96
C ALA A 78 4.28 -4.05 -1.47
N ILE A 79 3.31 -4.29 -0.58
CA ILE A 79 3.49 -4.15 0.87
C ILE A 79 4.55 -5.13 1.38
N LYS A 80 4.46 -6.42 1.03
CA LYS A 80 5.45 -7.43 1.44
C LYS A 80 6.86 -7.04 0.98
N LEU A 81 6.99 -6.63 -0.28
CA LEU A 81 8.28 -6.25 -0.84
C LEU A 81 8.90 -5.04 -0.11
N LEU A 82 8.08 -4.05 0.25
CA LEU A 82 8.52 -2.90 1.05
C LEU A 82 8.99 -3.32 2.45
N LEU A 83 8.22 -4.16 3.13
CA LEU A 83 8.55 -4.68 4.47
C LEU A 83 9.82 -5.54 4.45
N GLU A 84 10.04 -6.33 3.41
CA GLU A 84 11.22 -7.20 3.30
C GLU A 84 12.50 -6.47 2.91
N LYS A 85 12.41 -5.52 1.98
CA LYS A 85 13.59 -4.96 1.29
C LYS A 85 13.99 -3.57 1.78
N SER A 86 13.23 -2.96 2.68
CA SER A 86 13.50 -1.60 3.15
C SER A 86 12.94 -1.34 4.54
N ASP A 87 13.32 -0.20 5.12
CA ASP A 87 12.69 0.34 6.34
C ASP A 87 11.60 1.38 5.98
N ILE A 88 11.13 1.38 4.73
CA ILE A 88 10.03 2.25 4.29
C ILE A 88 8.72 1.69 4.82
N VAL A 89 7.95 2.51 5.54
CA VAL A 89 6.64 2.11 6.07
C VAL A 89 5.58 2.22 4.98
N PRO A 90 4.95 1.11 4.56
CA PRO A 90 3.83 1.17 3.63
C PRO A 90 2.55 1.60 4.36
N PHE A 91 1.85 2.54 3.76
CA PHE A 91 0.47 2.89 4.05
C PHE A 91 -0.36 2.62 2.81
N ILE A 92 -1.65 2.40 3.00
CA ILE A 92 -2.58 2.20 1.89
C ILE A 92 -3.74 3.19 1.99
N LEU A 93 -4.22 3.60 0.82
CA LEU A 93 -5.55 4.14 0.70
C LEU A 93 -6.52 2.95 0.67
N ASN A 94 -7.19 2.66 1.79
CA ASN A 94 -8.06 1.49 1.87
C ASN A 94 -9.14 1.53 0.76
N PRO A 95 -9.27 0.47 -0.07
CA PRO A 95 -10.25 0.41 -1.15
C PRO A 95 -11.69 0.68 -0.73
N GLU A 96 -12.07 0.25 0.47
CA GLU A 96 -13.41 0.49 1.03
C GLU A 96 -13.69 1.98 1.22
N LYS A 97 -12.64 2.79 1.40
CA LYS A 97 -12.74 4.25 1.51
C LYS A 97 -12.97 4.94 0.17
N LEU A 98 -12.64 4.28 -0.94
CA LEU A 98 -13.01 4.72 -2.29
C LEU A 98 -14.51 4.46 -2.59
N LYS A 99 -15.23 3.75 -1.72
CA LYS A 99 -16.69 3.48 -1.82
C LYS A 99 -17.06 2.85 -3.16
N LEU A 100 -17.73 3.61 -4.04
CA LEU A 100 -18.20 3.18 -5.35
C LEU A 100 -17.19 3.45 -6.46
N HIS A 101 -16.08 4.12 -6.14
CA HIS A 101 -15.04 4.49 -7.10
C HIS A 101 -14.00 3.38 -7.18
N LYS A 102 -13.65 2.98 -8.40
CA LYS A 102 -12.72 1.85 -8.64
C LYS A 102 -11.28 2.21 -8.30
N ASP A 103 -10.93 3.46 -8.56
CA ASP A 103 -9.58 3.98 -8.48
C ASP A 103 -9.58 5.43 -7.92
N PRO A 104 -8.40 5.96 -7.57
CA PRO A 104 -8.27 7.35 -7.15
C PRO A 104 -8.77 8.37 -8.17
N ASP A 105 -8.64 8.11 -9.47
CA ASP A 105 -9.02 9.04 -10.54
C ASP A 105 -10.54 9.25 -10.60
N GLU A 106 -11.31 8.16 -10.61
CA GLU A 106 -12.78 8.17 -10.49
C GLU A 106 -13.23 8.88 -9.21
N TYR A 107 -12.55 8.64 -8.08
CA TYR A 107 -12.88 9.30 -6.81
C TYR A 107 -12.68 10.82 -6.91
N ILE A 108 -11.56 11.27 -7.46
CA ILE A 108 -11.26 12.70 -7.55
C ILE A 108 -12.18 13.39 -8.56
N LYS A 109 -12.50 12.75 -9.68
CA LYS A 109 -13.48 13.27 -10.65
C LYS A 109 -14.85 13.49 -10.02
N ALA A 110 -15.28 12.60 -9.13
CA ALA A 110 -16.59 12.68 -8.49
C ALA A 110 -16.63 13.63 -7.27
N ASN A 111 -15.61 13.61 -6.41
CA ASN A 111 -15.63 14.27 -5.10
C ASN A 111 -14.71 15.50 -5.02
N GLY A 112 -13.81 15.66 -5.99
CA GLY A 112 -12.84 16.74 -6.05
C GLY A 112 -11.59 16.50 -5.21
N ILE A 113 -10.53 17.27 -5.52
CA ILE A 113 -9.21 17.08 -4.91
C ILE A 113 -9.18 17.33 -3.39
N LYS A 114 -10.05 18.21 -2.90
CA LYS A 114 -10.14 18.53 -1.47
C LYS A 114 -10.55 17.31 -0.66
N GLU A 115 -11.54 16.57 -1.13
CA GLU A 115 -12.00 15.35 -0.46
C GLU A 115 -10.95 14.23 -0.58
N PHE A 116 -10.28 14.11 -1.72
CA PHE A 116 -9.17 13.17 -1.85
C PHE A 116 -8.03 13.45 -0.84
N LYS A 117 -7.68 14.73 -0.63
CA LYS A 117 -6.70 15.13 0.40
C LYS A 117 -7.16 14.77 1.82
N ASN A 118 -8.46 14.79 2.10
CA ASN A 118 -9.00 14.32 3.38
C ASN A 118 -8.91 12.80 3.48
N LEU A 119 -9.23 12.09 2.40
CA LEU A 119 -9.14 10.64 2.33
C LEU A 119 -7.72 10.13 2.60
N LEU A 120 -6.69 10.80 2.08
CA LEU A 120 -5.28 10.46 2.33
C LEU A 120 -4.88 10.56 3.81
N LYS A 121 -5.64 11.26 4.66
CA LYS A 121 -5.40 11.30 6.11
C LYS A 121 -5.95 10.09 6.83
N GLU A 122 -6.81 9.31 6.17
CA GLU A 122 -7.41 8.08 6.69
C GLU A 122 -6.65 6.83 6.24
N CYS A 123 -5.48 6.99 5.61
CA CYS A 123 -4.65 5.86 5.22
C CYS A 123 -4.27 4.99 6.42
N GLU A 124 -4.33 3.68 6.24
CA GLU A 124 -3.91 2.72 7.26
C GLU A 124 -2.54 2.14 6.93
N LYS A 125 -1.80 1.71 7.96
CA LYS A 125 -0.55 0.96 7.76
C LYS A 125 -0.84 -0.29 6.93
N GLY A 126 -0.06 -0.52 5.88
CA GLY A 126 -0.22 -1.66 4.98
C GLY A 126 -0.14 -3.01 5.70
N LEU A 127 0.68 -3.11 6.75
CA LEU A 127 0.72 -4.32 7.58
C LEU A 127 -0.64 -4.63 8.24
N ARG A 128 -1.31 -3.59 8.79
CA ARG A 128 -2.61 -3.77 9.45
C ARG A 128 -3.66 -4.22 8.44
N TRP A 129 -3.63 -3.63 7.24
CA TRP A 129 -4.49 -4.07 6.16
C TRP A 129 -4.24 -5.53 5.75
N LEU A 130 -2.97 -5.95 5.60
CA LEU A 130 -2.65 -7.35 5.32
C LEU A 130 -3.17 -8.30 6.40
N CYS A 131 -2.98 -7.94 7.68
CA CYS A 131 -3.45 -8.78 8.77
C CYS A 131 -4.98 -8.90 8.76
N THR A 132 -5.70 -7.80 8.55
CA THR A 132 -7.16 -7.82 8.38
C THR A 132 -7.58 -8.66 7.19
N ARG A 133 -6.89 -8.52 6.05
CA ARG A 133 -7.17 -9.28 4.82
C ARG A 133 -7.00 -10.78 5.04
N TYR A 134 -5.94 -11.20 5.73
CA TYR A 134 -5.71 -12.62 6.03
C TYR A 134 -6.71 -13.15 7.06
N ALA A 135 -6.99 -12.38 8.12
CA ALA A 135 -7.98 -12.76 9.12
C ALA A 135 -9.41 -12.86 8.54
N ASN A 136 -9.77 -12.01 7.59
CA ASN A 136 -11.10 -12.06 6.96
C ASN A 136 -11.23 -13.22 5.97
N ALA A 137 -10.13 -13.74 5.41
CA ALA A 137 -10.16 -14.99 4.66
C ALA A 137 -10.60 -16.18 5.56
N ASP A 138 -10.40 -16.08 6.88
CA ASP A 138 -10.82 -17.08 7.88
C ASP A 138 -12.33 -17.08 8.18
N ALA A 139 -13.07 -16.07 7.71
CA ALA A 139 -14.53 -16.02 7.86
C ALA A 139 -15.24 -17.16 7.10
N ILE A 140 -14.51 -17.89 6.25
CA ILE A 140 -14.96 -19.11 5.58
C ILE A 140 -14.63 -20.31 6.49
N LYS A 141 -15.64 -21.14 6.78
CA LYS A 141 -15.61 -22.28 7.73
C LYS A 141 -14.64 -23.44 7.36
N ASP A 142 -13.76 -23.25 6.38
CA ASP A 142 -12.86 -24.27 5.86
C ASP A 142 -11.52 -24.26 6.62
N LEU A 143 -11.12 -25.43 7.14
CA LEU A 143 -9.87 -25.61 7.89
C LEU A 143 -8.63 -25.28 7.05
N ILE A 144 -8.66 -25.56 5.74
CA ILE A 144 -7.52 -25.32 4.84
C ILE A 144 -7.25 -23.82 4.71
N GLN A 145 -8.31 -23.02 4.59
CA GLN A 145 -8.18 -21.56 4.45
C GLN A 145 -7.64 -20.93 5.74
N ARG A 146 -8.08 -21.43 6.90
CA ARG A 146 -7.57 -21.02 8.22
C ARG A 146 -6.09 -21.32 8.40
N GLU A 147 -5.65 -22.49 7.96
CA GLU A 147 -4.23 -22.84 7.99
C GLU A 147 -3.42 -21.96 7.05
N GLY A 148 -3.95 -21.68 5.85
CA GLY A 148 -3.35 -20.75 4.90
C GLY A 148 -3.17 -19.33 5.47
N ALA A 149 -4.18 -18.77 6.13
CA ALA A 149 -4.08 -17.44 6.74
C ALA A 149 -3.06 -17.40 7.88
N LYS A 150 -3.02 -18.44 8.73
CA LYS A 150 -2.01 -18.57 9.80
C LYS A 150 -0.59 -18.58 9.24
N ASN A 151 -0.35 -19.34 8.17
CA ASN A 151 0.95 -19.37 7.52
C ASN A 151 1.36 -18.00 7.00
N LYS A 152 0.44 -17.28 6.34
CA LYS A 152 0.70 -15.91 5.88
C LYS A 152 0.97 -14.93 7.02
N LEU A 153 0.24 -15.01 8.13
CA LEU A 153 0.50 -14.18 9.32
C LEU A 153 1.86 -14.51 9.95
N LEU A 154 2.26 -15.79 9.97
CA LEU A 154 3.56 -16.21 10.44
C LEU A 154 4.68 -15.66 9.54
N GLU A 155 4.53 -15.75 8.22
CA GLU A 155 5.47 -15.15 7.25
C GLU A 155 5.66 -13.65 7.49
N LEU A 156 4.57 -12.90 7.72
CA LEU A 156 4.65 -11.47 8.06
C LEU A 156 5.43 -11.23 9.35
N SER A 157 5.27 -12.08 10.36
CA SER A 157 6.00 -11.95 11.63
C SER A 157 7.52 -12.17 11.50
N LEU A 158 7.96 -12.85 10.43
CA LEU A 158 9.39 -13.09 10.18
C LEU A 158 10.07 -11.91 9.48
N ILE A 159 9.31 -11.08 8.77
CA ILE A 159 9.85 -9.95 7.98
C ILE A 159 9.71 -8.61 8.71
N VAL A 160 8.74 -8.48 9.62
CA VAL A 160 8.49 -7.24 10.36
C VAL A 160 9.48 -7.09 11.52
N LYS A 161 10.08 -5.91 11.61
CA LYS A 161 11.05 -5.56 12.68
C LYS A 161 10.43 -4.78 13.84
N ASP A 162 9.35 -4.05 13.59
CA ASP A 162 8.73 -3.16 14.57
C ASP A 162 7.99 -3.96 15.67
N PRO A 163 8.28 -3.74 16.97
CA PRO A 163 7.66 -4.51 18.05
C PRO A 163 6.15 -4.33 18.19
N GLU A 164 5.60 -3.15 17.90
CA GLU A 164 4.15 -2.90 17.98
C GLU A 164 3.42 -3.66 16.87
N ASP A 165 4.00 -3.64 15.68
CA ASP A 165 3.53 -4.35 14.51
C ASP A 165 3.62 -5.89 14.73
N LEU A 166 4.68 -6.40 15.36
CA LEU A 166 4.76 -7.81 15.80
C LEU A 166 3.69 -8.17 16.84
N ALA A 167 3.45 -7.30 17.83
CA ALA A 167 2.40 -7.50 18.82
C ALA A 167 1.01 -7.53 18.17
N HIS A 168 0.78 -6.68 17.17
CA HIS A 168 -0.45 -6.66 16.39
C HIS A 168 -0.68 -7.99 15.64
N ILE A 169 0.34 -8.49 14.94
CA ILE A 169 0.27 -9.80 14.25
C ILE A 169 -0.09 -10.91 15.24
N LYS A 170 0.60 -10.98 16.40
CA LYS A 170 0.33 -11.99 17.44
C LYS A 170 -1.11 -11.94 17.94
N ASN A 171 -1.64 -10.74 18.19
CA ASN A 171 -3.02 -10.57 18.64
C ASN A 171 -4.03 -11.08 17.61
N ILE A 172 -3.79 -10.85 16.32
CA ILE A 172 -4.66 -11.35 15.25
C ILE A 172 -4.51 -12.88 15.12
N PHE A 173 -3.29 -13.39 15.14
CA PHE A 173 -3.01 -14.83 15.06
C PHE A 173 -3.73 -15.62 16.18
N ILE A 174 -3.73 -15.11 17.42
CA ILE A 174 -4.44 -15.73 18.55
C ILE A 174 -5.95 -15.74 18.31
N LYS A 175 -6.53 -14.64 17.80
CA LYS A 175 -7.97 -14.57 17.50
C LYS A 175 -8.38 -15.52 16.38
N THR A 176 -7.50 -15.76 15.41
CA THR A 176 -7.71 -16.77 14.36
C THR A 176 -7.59 -18.21 14.88
N LEU A 177 -6.98 -18.45 16.05
CA LEU A 177 -6.88 -19.79 16.67
C LEU A 177 -8.13 -20.22 17.45
N THR A 178 -8.89 -19.26 17.99
CA THR A 178 -10.10 -19.47 18.80
C THR A 178 -11.36 -19.48 17.95
#